data_AF-D4YW50-F1
#
_entry.id   AF-D4YW50-F1
#
_cell.length_a   1.000
_cell.length_b   1.000
_cell.length_c   1.000
_cell.angle_alpha   90.00
_cell.angle_beta   90.00
_cell.angle_gamma   90.00
#
_symmetry.space_group_name_H-M   'P 1'
#
loop_
_entity.id
_entity.type
_entity.pdbx_description
1 polymer ?
#
loop_
_entity_poly.entity_id
_entity_poly.type
_entity_poly.pdbx_seq_one_letter_code
_entity_poly.pdbx_strand_id
1 'polypeptide(L)'
;MFSKDLDSPPNKPIQVQHFIKNKFKIKRIFVLFFIVVIPLDVTFFKPLFSQTNPQDIAETKPLLRVFPSYRREECDWAIRWDICLSCLKIGRRYAQKIHFYTSGPYREHGCYSEEEGFFLMEE
;
A
#
# COMPACT_ATOMS: atom_id res chain seq x y z
N MET A 1 -29.06 43.14 -56.61
CA MET A 1 -28.50 42.86 -57.94
C MET A 1 -27.16 42.15 -57.73
N PHE A 2 -27.10 40.87 -58.12
CA PHE A 2 -25.98 39.89 -58.20
C PHE A 2 -25.15 39.63 -56.90
N SER A 3 -25.16 38.46 -56.25
CA SER A 3 -24.83 37.08 -56.67
C SER A 3 -23.35 36.89 -57.03
N LYS A 4 -22.59 36.17 -56.18
CA LYS A 4 -21.90 34.90 -56.52
C LYS A 4 -20.96 34.43 -55.40
N ASP A 5 -21.24 33.22 -54.93
CA ASP A 5 -20.34 32.29 -54.24
C ASP A 5 -19.13 31.89 -55.10
N LEU A 6 -18.02 31.48 -54.47
CA LEU A 6 -17.04 30.51 -55.01
C LEU A 6 -16.02 30.03 -53.94
N ASP A 7 -16.40 28.96 -53.25
CA ASP A 7 -15.72 27.67 -53.00
C ASP A 7 -14.19 27.49 -52.76
N SER A 8 -13.90 26.81 -51.61
CA SER A 8 -13.03 25.61 -51.39
C SER A 8 -11.51 25.75 -51.05
N PRO A 9 -10.80 24.79 -50.37
CA PRO A 9 -11.18 23.63 -49.49
C PRO A 9 -10.46 23.59 -48.10
N PRO A 10 -10.71 22.56 -47.24
CA PRO A 10 -10.31 22.54 -45.82
C PRO A 10 -8.95 21.87 -45.52
N ASN A 11 -8.14 22.53 -44.69
CA ASN A 11 -6.83 22.04 -44.22
C ASN A 11 -6.95 21.06 -43.02
N LYS A 12 -7.75 19.99 -43.16
CA LYS A 12 -8.10 19.05 -42.06
C LYS A 12 -7.31 17.72 -41.94
N PRO A 13 -6.46 17.24 -42.88
CA PRO A 13 -5.86 15.90 -42.72
C PRO A 13 -4.60 15.85 -41.82
N ILE A 14 -3.89 16.97 -41.62
CA ILE A 14 -2.57 16.98 -40.96
C ILE A 14 -2.68 16.86 -39.43
N GLN A 15 -3.67 17.51 -38.82
CA GLN A 15 -3.82 17.56 -37.35
C GLN A 15 -4.20 16.19 -36.75
N VAL A 16 -5.00 15.40 -37.48
CA VAL A 16 -5.50 14.09 -37.03
C VAL A 16 -4.37 13.05 -37.02
N GLN A 17 -3.47 13.07 -38.02
CA GLN A 17 -2.36 12.10 -38.07
C GLN A 17 -1.34 12.30 -36.95
N HIS A 18 -1.04 13.55 -36.58
CA HIS A 18 -0.10 13.83 -35.49
C HIS A 18 -0.65 13.36 -34.13
N PHE A 19 -1.96 13.53 -33.90
CA PHE A 19 -2.63 13.09 -32.68
C PHE A 19 -2.64 11.56 -32.52
N ILE A 20 -2.88 10.83 -33.61
CA ILE A 20 -2.88 9.35 -33.63
C ILE A 20 -1.46 8.82 -33.35
N LYS A 21 -0.42 9.41 -33.95
CA LYS A 21 0.99 9.02 -33.70
C LYS A 21 1.39 9.23 -32.23
N ASN A 22 0.97 10.33 -31.59
CA ASN A 22 1.29 10.59 -30.19
C ASN A 22 0.57 9.65 -29.22
N LYS A 23 -0.71 9.34 -29.48
CA LYS A 23 -1.48 8.39 -28.64
C LYS A 23 -0.88 6.98 -28.68
N PHE A 24 -0.33 6.55 -29.81
CA PHE A 24 0.28 5.23 -29.97
C PHE A 24 1.64 5.11 -29.26
N LYS A 25 2.45 6.18 -29.27
CA LYS A 25 3.74 6.22 -28.53
C LYS A 25 3.55 6.14 -27.02
N ILE A 26 2.56 6.85 -26.47
CA ILE A 26 2.29 6.86 -25.02
C ILE A 26 1.88 5.46 -24.55
N LYS A 27 0.97 4.78 -25.27
CA LYS A 27 0.54 3.42 -24.91
C LYS A 27 1.70 2.41 -24.87
N ARG A 28 2.68 2.55 -25.77
CA ARG A 28 3.83 1.62 -25.85
C ARG A 28 4.81 1.83 -24.69
N ILE A 29 5.00 3.07 -24.24
CA ILE A 29 5.85 3.39 -23.07
C ILE A 29 5.22 2.86 -21.79
N PHE A 30 3.90 3.02 -21.60
CA PHE A 30 3.20 2.48 -20.43
C PHE A 30 3.32 0.96 -20.33
N VAL A 31 3.15 0.23 -21.44
CA VAL A 31 3.28 -1.23 -21.44
C VAL A 31 4.71 -1.68 -21.09
N LEU A 32 5.73 -1.00 -21.63
CA LEU A 32 7.13 -1.32 -21.32
C LEU A 32 7.48 -1.05 -19.85
N PHE A 33 6.93 0.00 -19.24
CA PHE A 33 7.13 0.29 -17.83
C PHE A 33 6.60 -0.83 -16.92
N PHE A 34 5.39 -1.33 -17.19
CA PHE A 34 4.84 -2.47 -16.43
C PHE A 34 5.62 -3.77 -16.65
N ILE A 35 6.13 -4.03 -17.86
CA ILE A 35 6.92 -5.24 -18.15
C ILE A 35 8.27 -5.24 -17.42
N VAL A 36 8.87 -4.07 -17.15
CA VAL A 36 10.18 -3.98 -16.48
C VAL A 36 10.04 -3.84 -14.96
N VAL A 37 9.06 -3.08 -14.47
CA VAL A 37 8.90 -2.83 -13.03
C VAL A 37 8.32 -4.04 -12.29
N ILE A 38 7.35 -4.74 -12.87
CA ILE A 38 6.70 -5.90 -12.24
C ILE A 38 7.69 -7.06 -11.94
N PRO A 39 8.57 -7.50 -12.86
CA PRO A 39 9.51 -8.58 -12.55
C PRO A 39 10.64 -8.15 -11.59
N LEU A 40 10.95 -6.86 -11.50
CA LEU A 40 11.92 -6.33 -10.54
C LEU A 40 11.37 -6.44 -9.10
N ASP A 41 10.07 -6.17 -8.91
CA ASP A 41 9.40 -6.32 -7.62
C ASP A 41 9.39 -7.78 -7.14
N VAL A 42 9.05 -8.72 -8.05
CA VAL A 42 8.88 -10.14 -7.68
C VAL A 42 10.20 -10.83 -7.34
N THR A 43 11.31 -10.39 -7.94
CA THR A 43 12.64 -10.99 -7.72
C THR A 43 13.43 -10.30 -6.60
N PHE A 44 13.24 -8.99 -6.40
CA PHE A 44 14.01 -8.22 -5.42
C PHE A 44 13.36 -8.13 -4.04
N PHE A 45 12.02 -8.14 -3.93
CA PHE A 45 11.35 -7.96 -2.62
C PHE A 45 10.98 -9.24 -1.88
N LYS A 46 11.01 -10.41 -2.54
CA LYS A 46 10.66 -11.67 -1.88
C LYS A 46 11.60 -12.14 -0.75
N PRO A 47 12.92 -11.88 -0.73
CA PRO A 47 13.76 -12.40 0.34
C PRO A 47 13.68 -11.57 1.63
N LEU A 48 12.99 -10.42 1.63
CA LEU A 48 12.91 -9.55 2.82
C LEU A 48 11.89 -10.04 3.87
N PHE A 49 10.93 -10.86 3.47
CA PHE A 49 10.01 -11.50 4.39
C PHE A 49 10.64 -12.83 4.83
N SER A 50 11.53 -12.74 5.83
CA SER A 50 12.00 -13.93 6.56
C SER A 50 10.78 -14.75 6.94
N GLN A 51 10.64 -15.89 6.27
CA GLN A 51 9.64 -16.88 6.58
C GLN A 51 10.07 -17.48 7.92
N THR A 52 9.50 -16.96 9.02
CA THR A 52 9.76 -17.43 10.37
C THR A 52 9.53 -18.93 10.39
N ASN A 53 10.61 -19.69 10.58
CA ASN A 53 10.53 -21.13 10.67
C ASN A 53 9.72 -21.43 11.95
N PRO A 54 8.69 -22.30 11.94
CA PRO A 54 7.89 -22.61 13.13
C PRO A 54 8.69 -23.15 14.32
N GLN A 55 9.97 -23.50 14.09
CA GLN A 55 10.91 -23.98 15.09
C GLN A 55 11.81 -22.89 15.71
N ASP A 56 11.72 -21.64 15.28
CA ASP A 56 12.43 -20.55 15.96
C ASP A 56 11.78 -20.33 17.33
N ILE A 57 12.43 -20.85 18.38
CA ILE A 57 12.01 -20.63 19.76
C ILE A 57 12.33 -19.18 20.11
N ALA A 58 11.34 -18.43 20.59
CA ALA A 58 11.56 -17.07 21.07
C ALA A 58 12.57 -17.10 22.23
N GLU A 59 13.65 -16.32 22.12
CA GLU A 59 14.73 -16.29 23.11
C GLU A 59 14.26 -15.73 24.46
N THR A 60 13.25 -14.86 24.42
CA THR A 60 12.75 -14.14 25.60
C THR A 60 11.23 -14.02 25.60
N LYS A 61 10.68 -13.70 26.77
CA LYS A 61 9.26 -13.38 26.92
C LYS A 61 8.90 -12.21 25.99
N PRO A 62 7.80 -12.29 25.22
CA PRO A 62 7.42 -11.22 24.32
C PRO A 62 7.12 -9.92 25.08
N LEU A 63 7.57 -8.80 24.53
CA LEU A 63 7.33 -7.47 25.06
C LEU A 63 5.97 -6.96 24.55
N LEU A 64 5.09 -6.57 25.47
CA LEU A 64 3.82 -5.93 25.14
C LEU A 64 3.94 -4.41 25.30
N ARG A 65 3.73 -3.67 24.21
CA ARG A 65 3.65 -2.21 24.19
C ARG A 65 2.23 -1.78 23.90
N VAL A 66 1.59 -1.12 24.85
CA VAL A 66 0.23 -0.60 24.71
C VAL A 66 0.27 0.91 24.52
N PHE A 67 -0.54 1.44 23.60
CA PHE A 67 -0.65 2.88 23.43
C PHE A 67 -1.35 3.53 24.64
N PRO A 68 -0.87 4.69 25.11
CA PRO A 68 -1.32 5.28 26.37
C PRO A 68 -2.71 5.92 26.30
N SER A 69 -3.24 6.20 25.10
CA SER A 69 -4.52 6.90 24.96
C SER A 69 -5.40 6.39 23.83
N TYR A 70 -6.70 6.67 23.93
CA TYR A 70 -7.74 6.30 22.96
C TYR A 70 -8.01 7.43 21.96
N ARG A 71 -6.96 8.06 21.45
CA ARG A 71 -7.07 9.23 20.59
C ARG A 71 -6.75 8.87 19.15
N ARG A 72 -7.52 9.39 18.20
CA ARG A 72 -7.34 9.05 16.77
C ARG A 72 -6.05 9.61 16.21
N GLU A 73 -5.65 10.79 16.66
CA GLU A 73 -4.40 11.44 16.28
C GLU A 73 -3.15 10.64 16.67
N GLU A 74 -3.25 9.75 17.68
CA GLU A 74 -2.16 8.85 18.03
C GLU A 74 -2.00 7.71 17.02
N CYS A 75 -3.06 7.36 16.27
CA CYS A 75 -2.98 6.32 15.25
C CYS A 75 -2.12 6.71 14.05
N ASP A 76 -1.87 8.01 13.82
CA ASP A 76 -0.93 8.47 12.79
C ASP A 76 0.51 8.02 13.07
N TRP A 77 0.82 7.75 14.34
CA TRP A 77 2.12 7.27 14.79
C TRP A 77 2.19 5.74 14.86
N ALA A 78 1.06 5.05 14.68
CA ALA A 78 1.01 3.61 14.72
C ALA A 78 1.54 3.00 13.42
N ILE A 79 2.43 2.00 13.53
CA ILE A 79 2.94 1.24 12.38
C ILE A 79 1.78 0.62 11.57
N ARG A 80 0.72 0.21 12.27
CA ARG A 80 -0.55 -0.25 11.67
C ARG A 80 -1.68 0.68 12.11
N TRP A 81 -1.78 1.82 11.44
CA TRP A 81 -2.82 2.84 11.65
C TRP A 81 -4.23 2.27 11.45
N ASP A 82 -4.39 1.35 10.50
CA ASP A 82 -5.63 0.65 10.17
C ASP A 82 -6.15 -0.20 11.35
N ILE A 83 -5.25 -0.98 11.97
CA ILE A 83 -5.57 -1.77 13.16
C ILE A 83 -5.85 -0.83 14.33
N CYS A 84 -5.05 0.24 14.50
CA CYS A 84 -5.26 1.22 15.57
C CYS A 84 -6.65 1.85 15.52
N LEU A 85 -7.08 2.34 14.34
CA LEU A 85 -8.42 2.90 14.17
C LEU A 85 -9.50 1.86 14.43
N SER A 86 -9.30 0.60 14.03
CA SER A 86 -10.23 -0.49 14.32
C SER A 86 -10.34 -0.78 15.82
N CYS A 87 -9.23 -0.81 16.55
CA CYS A 87 -9.24 -0.93 18.01
C CYS A 87 -10.00 0.23 18.68
N LEU A 88 -9.80 1.46 18.20
CA LEU A 88 -10.51 2.62 18.74
C LEU A 88 -12.03 2.54 18.50
N LYS A 89 -12.47 2.00 17.36
CA LYS A 89 -13.92 1.82 17.08
C LYS A 89 -14.60 0.93 18.11
N ILE A 90 -13.90 -0.08 18.63
CA ILE A 90 -14.40 -1.00 19.66
C ILE A 90 -14.02 -0.57 21.08
N GLY A 91 -13.49 0.65 21.26
CA GLY A 91 -13.11 1.16 22.58
C GLY A 91 -11.93 0.42 23.21
N ARG A 92 -11.04 -0.17 22.42
CA ARG A 92 -9.82 -0.87 22.87
C ARG A 92 -8.56 -0.10 22.47
N ARG A 93 -7.46 -0.29 23.22
CA ARG A 93 -6.20 0.41 22.93
C ARG A 93 -5.46 -0.35 21.84
N TYR A 94 -4.79 0.36 20.96
CA TYR A 94 -3.83 -0.28 20.08
C TYR A 94 -2.66 -0.83 20.89
N ALA A 95 -2.21 -2.04 20.55
CA ALA A 95 -1.07 -2.66 21.18
C ALA A 95 -0.22 -3.43 20.17
N GLN A 96 1.05 -3.57 20.54
CA GLN A 96 2.05 -4.28 19.79
C GLN A 96 2.71 -5.31 20.69
N LYS A 97 2.74 -6.56 20.21
CA LYS A 97 3.42 -7.66 20.88
C LYS A 97 4.67 -8.03 20.08
N ILE A 98 5.83 -7.89 20.71
CA ILE A 98 7.14 -8.04 20.07
C ILE A 98 7.77 -9.35 20.55
N HIS A 99 8.05 -10.23 19.61
CA HIS A 99 8.71 -11.51 19.81
C HIS A 99 10.18 -11.35 19.39
N PHE A 100 11.10 -11.80 20.25
CA PHE A 100 12.53 -11.76 19.96
C PHE A 100 13.01 -13.16 19.59
N TYR A 101 13.23 -13.38 18.29
CA TYR A 101 13.82 -14.62 17.76
C TYR A 101 15.27 -14.39 17.37
N THR A 102 16.04 -15.46 17.24
CA THR A 102 17.42 -15.45 16.71
C THR A 102 17.49 -14.85 15.30
N SER A 103 16.45 -15.07 14.49
CA SER A 103 16.28 -14.55 13.13
C SER A 103 15.90 -13.06 13.10
N GLY A 104 15.48 -12.49 14.22
CA GLY A 104 15.13 -11.08 14.36
C GLY A 104 13.81 -10.84 15.11
N PRO A 105 13.47 -9.57 15.40
CA PRO A 105 12.24 -9.24 16.09
C PRO A 105 11.03 -9.35 15.15
N TYR A 106 10.05 -10.18 15.54
CA TYR A 106 8.74 -10.25 14.90
C TYR A 106 7.72 -9.44 15.72
N ARG A 107 6.79 -8.75 15.03
CA ARG A 107 5.84 -7.86 15.68
C ARG A 107 4.42 -8.20 15.26
N GLU A 108 3.60 -8.54 16.24
CA GLU A 108 2.17 -8.67 16.10
C GLU A 108 1.49 -7.36 16.48
N HIS A 109 0.46 -7.00 15.73
CA HIS A 109 -0.29 -5.77 15.93
C HIS A 109 -1.75 -6.13 16.22
N GLY A 110 -2.29 -5.58 17.30
CA GLY A 110 -3.62 -5.95 17.76
C GLY A 110 -4.20 -4.93 18.71
N CYS A 111 -5.29 -5.32 19.36
CA CYS A 111 -5.96 -4.52 20.37
C CYS A 111 -5.62 -5.02 21.77
N TYR A 112 -5.78 -4.14 22.75
CA TYR A 112 -5.58 -4.43 24.16
C TYR A 112 -6.73 -3.89 25.00
N SER A 113 -7.20 -4.74 25.91
CA SER A 113 -8.10 -4.38 27.00
C SER A 113 -7.57 -4.93 28.32
N GLU A 114 -7.96 -4.33 29.44
CA GLU A 114 -7.54 -4.81 30.77
C GLU A 114 -8.18 -6.17 31.09
N GLU A 115 -9.34 -6.48 30.49
CA GLU A 115 -10.11 -7.69 30.70
C GLU A 115 -9.61 -8.88 29.85
N GLU A 116 -9.39 -8.66 28.54
CA GLU A 116 -9.02 -9.72 27.59
C GLU A 116 -7.49 -9.79 27.39
N GLY A 117 -6.76 -8.74 27.76
CA GLY A 117 -5.35 -8.59 27.42
C GLY A 117 -5.15 -8.26 25.95
N PHE A 118 -4.04 -8.73 25.37
CA PHE A 118 -3.73 -8.53 23.96
C PHE A 118 -4.45 -9.55 23.09
N PHE A 119 -5.15 -9.08 22.06
CA PHE A 119 -5.82 -9.94 21.08
C PHE A 119 -5.69 -9.37 19.66
N LEU A 120 -5.77 -10.26 18.68
CA LEU A 120 -5.76 -9.90 17.27
C LEU A 120 -7.20 -9.65 16.81
N MET A 121 -7.38 -8.63 15.99
CA MET A 121 -8.65 -8.44 15.27
C MET A 121 -8.71 -9.52 14.18
N GLU A 122 -9.82 -10.24 14.09
CA GLU A 122 -10.09 -11.08 12.93
C GLU A 122 -10.15 -10.17 11.68
N GLU A 123 -9.48 -10.62 10.62
CA GLU A 123 -9.32 -9.88 9.35
C GLU A 123 -10.64 -9.74 8.57
#